data_AF-A0AAD8E0E0-F1
#
_entry.id   AF-A0AAD8E0E0-F1
#
_cell.length_a   1.000
_cell.length_b   1.000
_cell.length_c   1.000
_cell.angle_alpha   90.00
_cell.angle_beta   90.00
_cell.angle_gamma   90.00
#
_symmetry.space_group_name_H-M   'P 1'
#
loop_
_entity.id
_entity.type
_entity.pdbx_description
1 polymer ?
#
loop_
_entity_poly.entity_id
_entity_poly.type
_entity_poly.pdbx_seq_one_letter_code
_entity_poly.pdbx_strand_id
1 'polypeptide(L)' 'MAILYSILWFVILVGISFYVGFIAGWIYICILPFTVCIDACAGIADTLEPAVKFPKYCAEAMMDGRGF' A
#
# COMPACT_ATOMS: atom_id res chain seq x y z
N MET A 1 3.44 -6.12 25.66
CA MET A 1 3.87 -5.05 24.74
C MET A 1 3.45 -5.24 23.27
N ALA A 2 3.08 -6.43 22.78
CA ALA A 2 2.70 -6.61 21.36
C ALA A 2 1.37 -5.93 20.96
N ILE A 3 0.40 -5.88 21.87
CA ILE A 3 -0.94 -5.35 21.61
C ILE A 3 -0.91 -3.83 21.34
N LEU A 4 -0.05 -3.07 22.03
CA LEU A 4 0.10 -1.63 21.82
C LEU A 4 0.62 -1.29 20.42
N TYR A 5 1.59 -2.04 19.92
CA TYR A 5 2.12 -1.84 18.57
C TYR A 5 1.12 -2.27 17.49
N SER A 6 0.36 -3.35 17.74
CA SER A 6 -0.70 -3.80 16.83
C SER A 6 -1.82 -2.76 16.71
N ILE A 7 -2.23 -2.14 17.83
CA ILE A 7 -3.21 -1.04 17.84
C ILE A 7 -2.65 0.21 17.14
N LEU A 8 -1.37 0.55 17.36
CA LEU A 8 -0.72 1.68 16.69
C LEU A 8 -0.70 1.50 15.16
N TRP A 9 -0.32 0.31 14.68
CA TRP A 9 -0.37 -0.03 13.26
C TRP A 9 -1.79 0.00 12.71
N PHE A 10 -2.81 -0.36 13.51
CA PHE A 10 -4.21 -0.32 13.09
C PHE A 10 -4.71 1.12 12.86
N VAL A 11 -4.34 2.05 13.75
CA VAL A 11 -4.66 3.48 13.57
C VAL A 11 -3.97 4.04 12.32
N ILE A 12 -2.71 3.66 12.07
CA ILE A 12 -1.97 4.07 10.87
C ILE A 12 -2.59 3.47 9.60
N LEU A 13 -3.01 2.21 9.66
CA LEU A 13 -3.62 1.50 8.54
C LEU A 13 -4.94 2.16 8.13
N VAL A 14 -5.83 2.45 9.08
CA VAL A 14 -7.14 3.06 8.81
C VAL A 14 -7.02 4.55 8.47
N GLY A 15 -6.12 5.28 9.13
CA GLY A 15 -6.00 6.72 8.94
C GLY A 15 -5.20 7.14 7.70
N ILE A 16 -4.08 6.48 7.41
CA ILE A 16 -3.12 6.91 6.38
C ILE A 16 -3.05 5.90 5.25
N SER A 17 -2.79 4.63 5.57
CA SER A 17 -2.57 3.61 4.53
C SER A 17 -3.80 3.41 3.66
N PHE A 18 -5.00 3.49 4.24
CA PHE A 18 -6.24 3.37 3.48
C PHE A 18 -6.37 4.47 2.42
N TYR A 19 -6.09 5.74 2.76
CA TYR A 19 -6.17 6.85 1.81
C TYR A 19 -5.07 6.77 0.74
N VAL A 20 -3.84 6.45 1.15
CA VAL A 20 -2.70 6.33 0.22
C VAL A 20 -2.92 5.17 -0.76
N GLY A 21 -3.32 4.00 -0.25
CA GLY A 21 -3.61 2.83 -1.06
C GLY A 21 -4.81 3.04 -1.98
N PHE A 22 -5.82 3.79 -1.55
CA PHE A 22 -7.00 4.10 -2.38
C PHE A 22 -6.65 5.00 -3.57
N ILE A 23 -5.92 6.09 -3.34
CA ILE A 23 -5.50 7.00 -4.41
C ILE A 23 -4.51 6.31 -5.36
N ALA A 24 -3.50 5.61 -4.81
CA ALA A 24 -2.52 4.88 -5.61
C ALA A 24 -3.19 3.74 -6.40
N GLY A 25 -4.12 3.02 -5.80
CA GLY A 25 -4.83 1.90 -6.42
C GLY A 25 -5.72 2.36 -7.57
N TRP A 26 -6.39 3.50 -7.42
CA TRP A 26 -7.18 4.11 -8.49
C TRP A 26 -6.32 4.45 -9.71
N ILE A 27 -5.19 5.13 -9.48
CA ILE A 27 -4.24 5.50 -10.54
C ILE A 27 -3.64 4.24 -11.18
N TYR A 28 -3.30 3.21 -10.38
CA TYR A 28 -2.76 1.95 -10.86
C TYR A 28 -3.76 1.21 -11.78
N ILE A 29 -5.04 1.11 -11.39
CA ILE A 29 -6.09 0.49 -12.23
C ILE A 29 -6.25 1.23 -13.55
N CYS A 30 -6.16 2.56 -13.56
CA CYS A 30 -6.27 3.37 -14.77
C CYS A 30 -5.06 3.23 -15.70
N ILE A 31 -3.86 3.04 -15.14
CA ILE A 31 -2.60 2.90 -15.92
C ILE A 31 -2.39 1.47 -16.40
N LEU A 32 -2.90 0.46 -15.69
CA LEU A 32 -2.79 -0.96 -16.04
C LEU A 32 -3.10 -1.30 -17.52
N PRO A 33 -4.18 -0.80 -18.14
CA PRO A 33 -4.44 -1.09 -19.56
C PRO A 33 -3.46 -0.37 -20.50
N PHE A 34 -2.75 0.66 -20.05
CA PHE A 34 -1.73 1.35 -20.86
C PHE A 34 -0.37 0.66 -20.78
N THR A 35 -0.10 -0.13 -19.72
CA THR A 35 1.16 -0.88 -19.61
C THR A 35 1.27 -1.98 -20.67
N VAL A 36 0.16 -2.46 -21.24
CA VAL A 36 0.18 -3.46 -22.33
C VAL A 36 0.54 -2.84 -23.69
N CYS A 37 0.46 -1.51 -23.81
CA CYS A 37 0.68 -0.78 -25.06
C CYS A 37 1.97 0.05 -25.02
N ILE A 38 2.45 0.44 -23.83
CA ILE A 38 3.55 1.38 -23.62
C ILE A 38 4.43 0.88 -22.46
N ASP A 39 5.65 0.44 -22.76
CA ASP A 39 6.62 -0.06 -21.76
C ASP A 39 7.01 1.01 -20.73
N ALA A 40 7.01 2.29 -21.11
CA ALA A 40 7.27 3.39 -20.17
C ALA A 40 6.18 3.50 -19.08
N CYS A 41 4.95 3.07 -19.35
CA CYS A 41 3.89 3.02 -18.35
C CYS A 41 4.06 1.83 -17.39
N ALA A 42 4.74 0.76 -17.80
CA ALA A 42 5.07 -0.35 -16.91
C ALA A 42 5.99 0.13 -15.77
N GLY A 43 7.02 0.93 -16.09
CA GLY A 43 7.88 1.52 -15.06
C GLY A 43 7.14 2.42 -14.06
N ILE A 44 6.11 3.15 -14.51
CA ILE A 44 5.26 3.97 -13.63
C ILE A 44 4.40 3.05 -12.74
N ALA A 45 3.79 2.01 -13.30
CA ALA A 45 3.01 1.04 -12.55
C ALA A 45 3.87 0.32 -11.48
N ASP A 46 5.08 -0.11 -11.83
CA ASP A 46 6.03 -0.74 -10.91
C ASP A 46 6.41 0.19 -9.74
N THR A 47 6.59 1.49 -9.99
CA THR A 47 6.85 2.47 -8.91
C THR A 47 5.64 2.74 -8.02
N LEU A 48 4.43 2.54 -8.52
CA LEU A 48 3.19 2.81 -7.81
C LEU A 48 2.69 1.58 -7.03
N GLU A 49 3.02 0.38 -7.50
CA GLU A 49 2.70 -0.90 -6.88
C GLU A 49 3.06 -0.99 -5.37
N PRO A 50 4.24 -0.55 -4.89
CA PRO A 50 4.52 -0.55 -3.45
C PRO A 50 3.60 0.38 -2.64
N ALA A 51 3.15 1.49 -3.23
CA ALA A 51 2.22 2.40 -2.57
C ALA A 51 0.82 1.77 -2.45
N VAL A 52 0.38 1.00 -3.46
CA VAL A 52 -0.87 0.22 -3.43
C VAL A 52 -0.81 -0.91 -2.40
N LYS A 53 0.37 -1.53 -2.22
CA LYS A 53 0.61 -2.62 -1.26
C LYS A 53 0.92 -2.13 0.16
N PHE A 54 1.06 -0.83 0.37
CA PHE A 54 1.33 -0.24 1.68
C PHE A 54 0.32 -0.62 2.79
N PRO A 55 -1.01 -0.69 2.54
CA PRO A 55 -1.98 -1.17 3.52
C PRO A 55 -1.72 -2.62 3.93
N LYS A 56 -1.33 -3.47 2.97
CA LYS A 56 -0.97 -4.87 3.23
C LYS A 56 0.29 -4.96 4.09
N TYR A 57 1.31 -4.16 3.80
CA TYR A 57 2.52 -4.08 4.64
C TYR A 57 2.18 -3.67 6.09
N CYS A 58 1.28 -2.70 6.26
CA CYS A 58 0.82 -2.29 7.59
C CYS A 58 0.05 -3.40 8.32
N ALA A 59 -0.75 -4.19 7.60
CA ALA A 59 -1.46 -5.33 8.15
C ALA A 59 -0.51 -6.47 8.55
N GLU A 60 0.51 -6.74 7.74
CA GLU A 60 1.54 -7.75 8.05
C GLU A 60 2.37 -7.33 9.28
N ALA A 61 2.77 -6.06 9.38
CA ALA A 61 3.47 -5.53 10.54
C ALA A 61 2.63 -5.57 11.83
N MET A 62 1.30 -5.40 11.71
CA MET A 62 0.34 -5.56 12.80
C MET A 62 0.26 -7.00 13.30
N MET A 63 0.26 -7.98 12.39
CA MET A 63 0.15 -9.41 12.71
C MET A 63 1.45 -9.98 13.29
N ASP A 64 2.60 -9.51 12.81
CA ASP A 64 3.90 -9.89 13.35
C ASP A 64 4.18 -9.26 14.72
N GLY A 65 3.36 -8.30 15.17
CA GLY A 65 3.56 -7.58 16.42
C GLY A 65 4.89 -6.81 16.46
N ARG A 66 5.43 -6.44 15.30
CA ARG A 66 6.70 -5.71 15.19
C ARG A 66 6.55 -4.30 15.77
N GLY A 67 7.26 -4.05 16.87
CA GLY A 67 7.62 -2.68 17.26
C GLY A 67 8.69 -2.15 16.30
N PHE A 68 8.75 -0.81 16.18
CA PHE A 68 9.72 -0.09 15.34
C PHE A 68 11.14 -0.66 15.42
#